data_AF-A0A0G4H091-F1
#
_entry.id   AF-A0A0G4H091-F1
#
_cell.length_a   1.000
_cell.length_b   1.000
_cell.length_c   1.000
_cell.angle_alpha   90.00
_cell.angle_beta   90.00
_cell.angle_gamma   90.00
#
_symmetry.space_group_name_H-M   'P 1'
#
loop_
_entity.id
_entity.type
_entity.pdbx_description
1 polymer ?
#
loop_
_entity_poly.entity_id
_entity_poly.type
_entity_poly.pdbx_seq_one_letter_code
_entity_poly.pdbx_strand_id
1 'polypeptide(L)'
;MPDSQDAKDMPKGDMKRREAAWTEKKIKLKNPNYAINPLRLSIRNLPLSVDPNGLRSAITSILTSDDRGKAALRAPPSEWDDPQARLVDTVGLQDDKMLKKKAVAAVKREKVRRSKGFAFVDFGRHRVALATLRYLNNNPTVFAKQKCPIVEFAIEDKRALKYKEMRREKVEKRKAAALEKPATDDAQAEKEKMAAGGEPREDSTAEIKKKSRGQRQRERRRQERDAMDTEEHQQTQDEPRATKKRKAEDIARRATCWTVWPSRRRPMKRAALLSSSRCTRREPFMRVTTWSCRLSPVGSEN
;
A
#
# COMPACT_ATOMS: atom_id res chain seq x y z
N MET A 1 -3.75 -28.40 8.69
CA MET A 1 -2.58 -29.22 8.32
C MET A 1 -2.77 -29.71 6.90
N PRO A 2 -1.70 -29.87 6.11
CA PRO A 2 -1.80 -30.43 4.75
C PRO A 2 -2.32 -31.87 4.73
N ASP A 3 -2.24 -32.59 5.85
CA ASP A 3 -2.59 -34.01 5.94
C ASP A 3 -4.04 -34.29 6.41
N SER A 4 -4.87 -33.26 6.55
CA SER A 4 -6.28 -33.39 6.98
C SER A 4 -7.17 -33.87 5.83
N GLN A 5 -8.25 -34.61 6.10
CA GLN A 5 -9.25 -35.00 5.09
C GLN A 5 -9.80 -33.81 4.31
N ASP A 6 -10.05 -32.68 4.97
CA ASP A 6 -10.49 -31.41 4.35
C ASP A 6 -9.51 -30.87 3.30
N ALA A 7 -8.24 -31.30 3.33
CA ALA A 7 -7.22 -30.86 2.39
C ALA A 7 -7.31 -31.55 1.03
N LYS A 8 -7.97 -32.72 0.95
CA LYS A 8 -8.00 -33.56 -0.26
C LYS A 8 -8.96 -33.02 -1.34
N ASP A 9 -10.06 -32.39 -0.92
CA ASP A 9 -11.10 -31.87 -1.83
C ASP A 9 -10.89 -30.38 -2.20
N MET A 10 -9.81 -29.79 -1.70
CA MET A 10 -9.51 -28.38 -1.89
C MET A 10 -8.77 -28.11 -3.21
N PRO A 11 -9.05 -26.99 -3.90
CA PRO A 11 -8.36 -26.65 -5.14
C PRO A 11 -6.86 -26.45 -4.88
N LYS A 12 -6.01 -26.92 -5.81
CA LYS A 12 -4.54 -26.87 -5.70
C LYS A 12 -3.98 -25.49 -5.34
N GLY A 13 -4.62 -24.42 -5.84
CA GLY A 13 -4.24 -23.04 -5.54
C GLY A 13 -4.47 -22.64 -4.09
N ASP A 14 -5.54 -23.13 -3.45
CA ASP A 14 -5.83 -22.83 -2.05
C ASP A 14 -4.97 -23.68 -1.11
N MET A 15 -4.63 -24.91 -1.49
CA MET A 15 -3.67 -25.74 -0.76
C MET A 15 -2.30 -25.05 -0.63
N LYS A 16 -1.75 -24.54 -1.73
CA LYS A 16 -0.50 -23.76 -1.69
C LYS A 16 -0.57 -22.54 -0.78
N ARG A 17 -1.72 -21.83 -0.75
CA ARG A 17 -1.91 -20.67 0.14
C ARG A 17 -1.91 -21.08 1.61
N ARG A 18 -2.46 -22.25 1.95
CA ARG A 18 -2.47 -22.80 3.31
C ARG A 18 -1.08 -23.24 3.76
N GLU A 19 -0.34 -23.92 2.90
CA GLU A 19 1.06 -24.27 3.15
C GLU A 19 1.92 -23.04 3.38
N ALA A 20 1.75 -22.00 2.55
CA ALA A 20 2.43 -20.72 2.72
C ALA A 20 2.05 -20.03 4.04
N ALA A 21 0.76 -20.00 4.40
CA ALA A 21 0.31 -19.42 5.67
C ALA A 21 0.88 -20.20 6.88
N TRP A 22 0.91 -21.53 6.80
CA TRP A 22 1.42 -22.39 7.86
C TRP A 22 2.94 -22.28 8.04
N THR A 23 3.70 -22.24 6.93
CA THR A 23 5.16 -22.02 6.98
C THR A 23 5.50 -20.64 7.52
N GLU A 24 4.79 -19.58 7.09
CA GLU A 24 4.93 -18.22 7.63
C GLU A 24 4.65 -18.20 9.14
N LYS A 25 3.58 -18.86 9.59
CA LYS A 25 3.23 -18.98 11.00
C LYS A 25 4.33 -19.68 11.80
N LYS A 26 4.81 -20.83 11.32
CA LYS A 26 5.91 -21.58 11.94
C LYS A 26 7.17 -20.71 12.07
N ILE A 27 7.53 -19.98 11.03
CA ILE A 27 8.71 -19.10 11.04
C ILE A 27 8.53 -17.96 12.05
N LYS A 28 7.35 -17.32 12.10
CA LYS A 28 7.08 -16.23 13.03
C LYS A 28 7.11 -16.69 14.48
N LEU A 29 6.54 -17.85 14.79
CA LEU A 29 6.47 -18.40 16.15
C LEU A 29 7.82 -18.89 16.68
N LYS A 30 8.85 -19.09 15.84
CA LYS A 30 10.22 -19.31 16.32
C LYS A 30 10.77 -18.12 17.10
N ASN A 31 10.27 -16.92 16.82
CA ASN A 31 10.71 -15.69 17.46
C ASN A 31 9.81 -15.36 18.68
N PRO A 32 10.38 -15.16 19.88
CA PRO A 32 9.59 -14.92 21.12
C PRO A 32 8.86 -13.56 21.16
N ASN A 33 9.22 -12.66 20.25
CA ASN A 33 8.52 -11.38 20.07
C ASN A 33 7.14 -11.55 19.43
N TYR A 34 6.91 -12.66 18.72
CA TYR A 34 5.61 -12.96 18.13
C TYR A 34 4.79 -13.81 19.09
N ALA A 35 3.52 -13.45 19.26
CA ALA A 35 2.56 -14.20 20.05
C ALA A 35 1.26 -14.37 19.26
N ILE A 36 0.52 -15.42 19.58
CA ILE A 36 -0.81 -15.65 19.02
C ILE A 36 -1.81 -14.87 19.88
N ASN A 37 -2.63 -14.04 19.24
CA ASN A 37 -3.71 -13.32 19.92
C ASN A 37 -4.99 -14.19 19.90
N PRO A 38 -5.55 -14.56 21.08
CA PRO A 38 -6.74 -15.40 21.17
C PRO A 38 -8.05 -14.68 20.83
N LEU A 39 -8.07 -13.35 20.88
CA LEU A 39 -9.26 -12.53 20.62
C LEU A 39 -9.29 -11.98 19.19
N ARG A 40 -8.20 -12.11 18.44
CA ARG A 40 -8.10 -11.57 17.08
C ARG A 40 -7.94 -12.67 16.05
N LEU A 41 -8.79 -12.65 15.03
CA LEU A 41 -8.70 -13.53 13.87
C LEU A 41 -8.09 -12.81 12.68
N SER A 42 -7.24 -13.53 11.95
CA SER A 42 -6.77 -13.20 10.61
C SER A 42 -7.54 -14.03 9.60
N ILE A 43 -8.22 -13.35 8.67
CA ILE A 43 -9.00 -13.97 7.61
C ILE A 43 -8.28 -13.67 6.29
N ARG A 44 -7.80 -14.72 5.63
CA ARG A 44 -7.09 -14.64 4.34
C ARG A 44 -7.98 -15.20 3.23
N ASN A 45 -7.64 -14.87 1.98
CA ASN A 45 -8.33 -15.34 0.77
C ASN A 45 -9.78 -14.82 0.65
N LEU A 46 -10.06 -13.61 1.13
CA LEU A 46 -11.37 -12.97 0.98
C LEU A 46 -11.61 -12.48 -0.46
N PRO A 47 -12.87 -12.40 -0.92
CA PRO A 47 -13.21 -11.69 -2.15
C PRO A 47 -12.84 -10.21 -2.04
N LEU A 48 -12.49 -9.61 -3.17
CA LEU A 48 -12.09 -8.20 -3.25
C LEU A 48 -13.28 -7.25 -3.05
N SER A 49 -14.50 -7.75 -3.26
CA SER A 49 -15.77 -7.04 -3.09
C SER A 49 -16.25 -6.97 -1.63
N VAL A 50 -15.60 -7.69 -0.70
CA VAL A 50 -16.07 -7.72 0.69
C VAL A 50 -15.66 -6.46 1.43
N ASP A 51 -16.67 -5.70 1.85
CA ASP A 51 -16.55 -4.52 2.69
C ASP A 51 -16.42 -4.86 4.18
N PRO A 52 -15.83 -3.96 5.00
CA PRO A 52 -15.60 -4.25 6.41
C PRO A 52 -16.91 -4.34 7.18
N ASN A 53 -17.92 -3.54 6.79
CA ASN A 53 -19.25 -3.59 7.39
C ASN A 53 -20.01 -4.85 6.96
N GLY A 54 -19.88 -5.26 5.69
CA GLY A 54 -20.44 -6.52 5.20
C GLY A 54 -19.85 -7.73 5.94
N LEU A 55 -18.53 -7.72 6.19
CA LEU A 55 -17.86 -8.76 6.96
C LEU A 55 -18.36 -8.83 8.42
N ARG A 56 -18.56 -7.67 9.07
CA ARG A 56 -19.15 -7.60 10.42
C ARG A 56 -20.56 -8.19 10.47
N SER A 57 -21.40 -7.81 9.51
CA SER A 57 -22.78 -8.31 9.42
C SER A 57 -22.80 -9.83 9.19
N ALA A 58 -21.98 -10.32 8.26
CA ALA A 58 -21.84 -11.75 7.98
C ALA A 58 -21.44 -12.55 9.23
N ILE A 59 -20.41 -12.10 9.96
CA ILE A 59 -19.98 -12.76 11.21
C ILE A 59 -21.09 -12.76 12.25
N THR A 60 -21.81 -11.64 12.39
CA THR A 60 -22.94 -11.54 13.35
C THR A 60 -24.08 -12.49 12.96
N SER A 61 -24.39 -12.59 11.66
CA SER A 61 -25.42 -13.51 11.15
C SER A 61 -25.05 -14.98 11.39
N ILE A 62 -23.77 -15.34 11.26
CA ILE A 62 -23.26 -16.69 11.53
C ILE A 62 -23.37 -17.02 13.01
N LEU A 63 -22.95 -16.10 13.87
CA LEU A 63 -22.98 -16.30 15.32
C LEU A 63 -24.41 -16.44 15.85
N THR A 64 -25.38 -15.85 15.17
CA THR A 64 -26.80 -15.94 15.54
C THR A 64 -27.51 -17.13 14.89
N SER A 65 -27.08 -17.61 13.73
CA SER A 65 -27.68 -18.75 13.04
C SER A 65 -27.14 -20.10 13.51
N ASP A 66 -25.82 -20.23 13.64
CA ASP A 66 -25.14 -21.47 14.01
C ASP A 66 -25.36 -21.76 15.51
N ASP A 67 -25.72 -23.00 15.83
CA ASP A 67 -25.96 -23.43 17.20
C ASP A 67 -24.70 -23.32 18.06
N ARG A 68 -23.51 -23.50 17.45
CA ARG A 68 -22.22 -23.28 18.12
C ARG A 68 -22.00 -21.79 18.43
N GLY A 69 -22.45 -20.91 17.55
CA GLY A 69 -22.43 -19.46 17.75
C GLY A 69 -23.36 -19.05 18.89
N LYS A 70 -24.61 -19.52 18.87
CA LYS A 70 -25.59 -19.29 19.94
C LYS A 70 -25.09 -19.81 21.29
N ALA A 71 -24.50 -21.00 21.31
CA ALA A 71 -23.90 -21.57 22.53
C ALA A 71 -22.75 -20.70 23.06
N ALA A 72 -21.91 -20.15 22.17
CA ALA A 72 -20.84 -19.24 22.57
C ALA A 72 -21.35 -17.89 23.10
N LEU A 73 -22.49 -17.41 22.60
CA LEU A 73 -23.15 -16.19 23.10
C LEU A 73 -23.83 -16.40 24.46
N ARG A 74 -24.50 -17.55 24.66
CA ARG A 74 -25.18 -17.91 25.91
C ARG A 74 -24.21 -18.26 27.03
N ALA A 75 -23.02 -18.75 26.69
CA ALA A 75 -21.98 -19.07 27.65
C ALA A 75 -21.65 -17.86 28.55
N PRO A 76 -21.47 -18.08 29.87
CA PRO A 76 -21.01 -17.02 30.75
C PRO A 76 -19.63 -16.53 30.29
N PRO A 77 -19.33 -15.22 30.41
CA PRO A 77 -17.99 -14.70 30.20
C PRO A 77 -17.00 -15.45 31.07
N SER A 78 -15.82 -15.76 30.53
CA SER A 78 -14.71 -16.22 31.37
C SER A 78 -14.16 -15.05 32.19
N GLU A 79 -13.40 -15.36 33.24
CA GLU A 79 -12.75 -14.35 34.10
C GLU A 79 -11.87 -13.37 33.32
N TRP A 80 -11.34 -13.80 32.18
CA TRP A 80 -10.45 -13.02 31.31
C TRP A 80 -11.20 -12.27 30.19
N ASP A 81 -12.52 -12.43 30.09
CA ASP A 81 -13.34 -11.75 29.09
C ASP A 81 -13.87 -10.42 29.65
N ASP A 82 -13.73 -9.36 28.87
CA ASP A 82 -14.29 -8.05 29.22
C ASP A 82 -15.83 -8.09 29.12
N PRO A 83 -16.58 -7.83 30.22
CA PRO A 83 -18.04 -7.96 30.22
C PRO A 83 -18.73 -6.91 29.33
N GLN A 84 -18.10 -5.75 29.13
CA GLN A 84 -18.61 -4.66 28.32
C GLN A 84 -18.14 -4.69 26.85
N ALA A 85 -17.28 -5.64 26.48
CA ALA A 85 -16.76 -5.68 25.13
C ALA A 85 -17.85 -6.00 24.11
N ARG A 86 -17.82 -5.30 22.98
CA ARG A 86 -18.67 -5.61 21.83
C ARG A 86 -18.32 -6.99 21.29
N LEU A 87 -19.31 -7.67 20.71
CA LEU A 87 -19.13 -8.99 20.12
C LEU A 87 -18.03 -9.01 19.05
N VAL A 88 -18.09 -8.03 18.14
CA VAL A 88 -17.05 -7.74 17.15
C VAL A 88 -16.65 -6.29 17.32
N ASP A 89 -15.40 -6.04 17.70
CA ASP A 89 -14.92 -4.71 18.03
C ASP A 89 -14.42 -3.99 16.77
N THR A 90 -13.25 -4.41 16.26
CA THR A 90 -12.66 -3.82 15.08
C THR A 90 -12.57 -4.79 13.91
N VAL A 91 -12.97 -4.33 12.72
CA VAL A 91 -12.74 -5.05 11.46
C VAL A 91 -11.84 -4.19 10.58
N GLY A 92 -10.63 -4.67 10.36
CA GLY A 92 -9.62 -4.01 9.56
C GLY A 92 -9.34 -4.78 8.28
N LEU A 93 -9.78 -4.26 7.15
CA LEU A 93 -9.34 -4.74 5.83
C LEU A 93 -7.96 -4.19 5.50
N GLN A 94 -7.13 -5.03 4.88
CA GLN A 94 -5.81 -4.64 4.45
C GLN A 94 -5.82 -4.23 2.97
N ASP A 95 -5.71 -2.92 2.75
CA ASP A 95 -5.66 -2.35 1.40
C ASP A 95 -4.29 -2.52 0.72
N ASP A 96 -4.30 -2.45 -0.61
CA ASP A 96 -3.10 -2.25 -1.40
C ASP A 96 -2.48 -0.87 -1.16
N LYS A 97 -1.41 -0.85 -0.35
CA LYS A 97 -0.58 0.34 -0.13
C LYS A 97 0.02 0.90 -1.43
N MET A 98 0.25 0.05 -2.44
CA MET A 98 0.80 0.44 -3.75
C MET A 98 -0.16 1.34 -4.55
N LEU A 99 -1.46 1.04 -4.53
CA LEU A 99 -2.47 1.85 -5.22
C LEU A 99 -2.70 3.21 -4.56
N LYS A 100 -2.43 3.34 -3.25
CA LYS A 100 -2.45 4.64 -2.55
C LYS A 100 -1.40 5.63 -3.09
N LYS A 101 -0.31 5.16 -3.72
CA LYS A 101 0.74 6.00 -4.30
C LYS A 101 0.57 6.27 -5.80
N LYS A 102 -0.03 5.34 -6.57
CA LYS A 102 -0.29 5.53 -8.02
C LYS A 102 -1.52 6.40 -8.31
N ALA A 103 -2.40 6.63 -7.33
CA ALA A 103 -3.52 7.57 -7.44
C ALA A 103 -3.09 9.04 -7.19
N VAL A 104 -1.87 9.40 -7.57
CA VAL A 104 -1.36 10.77 -7.56
C VAL A 104 -1.07 11.11 -9.02
N ALA A 105 -1.77 12.12 -9.54
CA ALA A 105 -1.68 12.65 -10.91
C ALA A 105 -2.51 11.93 -11.99
N ALA A 106 -3.85 11.98 -11.89
CA ALA A 106 -4.73 12.28 -13.03
C ALA A 106 -6.21 12.16 -12.62
N VAL A 107 -6.88 13.32 -12.53
CA VAL A 107 -8.34 13.51 -12.45
C VAL A 107 -8.97 13.08 -11.11
N LYS A 108 -10.01 13.81 -10.67
CA LYS A 108 -10.93 13.50 -9.55
C LYS A 108 -11.57 12.11 -9.72
N ARG A 109 -10.78 11.04 -9.62
CA ARG A 109 -11.28 9.68 -9.51
C ARG A 109 -11.24 9.33 -8.03
N GLU A 110 -12.40 8.95 -7.53
CA GLU A 110 -12.59 8.35 -6.22
C GLU A 110 -11.40 7.47 -5.86
N LYS A 111 -10.89 7.61 -4.64
CA LYS A 111 -9.69 6.91 -4.18
C LYS A 111 -10.03 5.43 -3.97
N VAL A 112 -10.22 4.67 -5.05
CA VAL A 112 -10.61 3.26 -5.02
C VAL A 112 -9.48 2.46 -4.36
N ARG A 113 -9.64 2.23 -3.06
CA ARG A 113 -8.79 1.35 -2.27
C ARG A 113 -9.16 -0.08 -2.67
N ARG A 114 -8.32 -0.73 -3.46
CA ARG A 114 -8.50 -2.17 -3.70
C ARG A 114 -8.05 -2.93 -2.46
N SER A 115 -8.96 -3.76 -1.92
CA SER A 115 -8.65 -4.73 -0.87
C SER A 115 -7.61 -5.73 -1.36
N LYS A 116 -6.77 -6.27 -0.48
CA LYS A 116 -5.90 -7.42 -0.80
C LYS A 116 -6.58 -8.78 -0.57
N GLY A 117 -7.82 -8.79 -0.10
CA GLY A 117 -8.48 -10.02 0.35
C GLY A 117 -7.94 -10.54 1.70
N PHE A 118 -7.47 -9.63 2.55
CA PHE A 118 -7.01 -9.92 3.91
C PHE A 118 -7.76 -9.02 4.90
N ALA A 119 -8.26 -9.61 5.97
CA ALA A 119 -8.92 -8.89 7.06
C ALA A 119 -8.41 -9.35 8.42
N PHE A 120 -8.48 -8.44 9.38
CA PHE A 120 -8.34 -8.74 10.80
C PHE A 120 -9.64 -8.39 11.52
N VAL A 121 -10.08 -9.26 12.41
CA VAL A 121 -11.28 -9.10 13.21
C VAL A 121 -10.91 -9.26 14.67
N ASP A 122 -11.16 -8.24 15.47
CA ASP A 122 -11.01 -8.28 16.93
C ASP A 122 -12.38 -8.63 17.56
N PHE A 123 -12.40 -9.58 18.48
CA PHE A 123 -13.58 -10.03 19.21
C PHE A 123 -13.46 -9.65 20.70
N GLY A 124 -14.60 -9.44 21.35
CA GLY A 124 -14.64 -9.22 22.80
C GLY A 124 -14.52 -10.48 23.64
N ARG A 125 -14.80 -11.66 23.06
CA ARG A 125 -14.77 -12.95 23.77
C ARG A 125 -14.05 -14.02 22.98
N HIS A 126 -13.24 -14.84 23.66
CA HIS A 126 -12.48 -15.90 22.98
C HIS A 126 -13.39 -17.01 22.42
N ARG A 127 -14.45 -17.38 23.14
CA ARG A 127 -15.41 -18.41 22.70
C ARG A 127 -16.10 -18.04 21.38
N VAL A 128 -16.43 -16.77 21.23
CA VAL A 128 -17.03 -16.21 20.01
C VAL A 128 -16.03 -16.27 18.84
N ALA A 129 -14.77 -15.91 19.08
CA ALA A 129 -13.72 -16.03 18.08
C ALA A 129 -13.52 -17.50 17.64
N LEU A 130 -13.53 -18.45 18.58
CA LEU A 130 -13.44 -19.88 18.25
C LEU A 130 -14.62 -20.38 17.44
N ALA A 131 -15.85 -20.02 17.81
CA ALA A 131 -17.05 -20.40 17.05
C ALA A 131 -16.98 -19.84 15.62
N THR A 132 -16.62 -18.57 15.48
CA THR A 132 -16.44 -17.91 14.19
C THR A 132 -15.35 -18.59 13.36
N LEU A 133 -14.20 -18.93 13.96
CA LEU A 133 -13.11 -19.63 13.28
C LEU A 133 -13.56 -21.01 12.78
N ARG A 134 -14.26 -21.77 13.61
CA ARG A 134 -14.75 -23.12 13.26
C ARG A 134 -15.76 -23.09 12.13
N TYR A 135 -16.62 -22.07 12.09
CA TYR A 135 -17.60 -21.93 11.01
C TYR A 135 -17.01 -21.30 9.75
N LEU A 136 -16.14 -20.30 9.84
CA LEU A 136 -15.64 -19.63 8.64
C LEU A 136 -14.56 -20.45 7.92
N ASN A 137 -13.71 -21.16 8.65
CA ASN A 137 -12.59 -21.84 8.04
C ASN A 137 -13.07 -22.94 7.09
N ASN A 138 -12.48 -23.01 5.89
CA ASN A 138 -12.81 -24.00 4.85
C ASN A 138 -14.20 -23.86 4.20
N ASN A 139 -14.99 -22.84 4.53
CA ASN A 139 -16.35 -22.70 4.00
C ASN A 139 -16.45 -21.68 2.84
N PRO A 140 -16.64 -22.12 1.58
CA PRO A 140 -16.77 -21.20 0.43
C PRO A 140 -18.14 -20.50 0.35
N THR A 141 -19.16 -21.05 1.00
CA THR A 141 -20.54 -20.54 0.92
C THR A 141 -20.74 -19.16 1.53
N VAL A 142 -19.86 -18.75 2.45
CA VAL A 142 -20.04 -17.53 3.24
C VAL A 142 -19.81 -16.24 2.44
N PHE A 143 -18.82 -16.24 1.54
CA PHE A 143 -18.41 -15.02 0.84
C PHE A 143 -18.43 -15.14 -0.68
N ALA A 144 -18.04 -16.29 -1.24
CA ALA A 144 -18.09 -16.57 -2.68
C ALA A 144 -17.80 -18.05 -2.95
N LYS A 145 -18.58 -18.68 -3.85
CA LYS A 145 -18.45 -20.10 -4.23
C LYS A 145 -17.04 -20.55 -4.65
N GLN A 146 -16.18 -19.62 -5.07
CA GLN A 146 -14.86 -19.89 -5.66
C GLN A 146 -13.67 -19.70 -4.70
N LYS A 147 -13.88 -19.21 -3.47
CA LYS A 147 -12.78 -18.95 -2.53
C LYS A 147 -13.09 -19.50 -1.15
N CYS A 148 -12.26 -20.43 -0.68
CA CYS A 148 -12.30 -20.89 0.69
C CYS A 148 -11.46 -19.94 1.56
N PRO A 149 -12.07 -19.20 2.50
CA PRO A 149 -11.32 -18.35 3.42
C PRO A 149 -10.45 -19.21 4.34
N ILE A 150 -9.26 -18.71 4.64
CA ILE A 150 -8.31 -19.33 5.58
C ILE A 150 -8.35 -18.47 6.84
N VAL A 151 -8.88 -19.04 7.91
CA VAL A 151 -9.06 -18.32 9.18
C VAL A 151 -8.12 -18.90 10.23
N GLU A 152 -7.31 -18.03 10.81
CA GLU A 152 -6.38 -18.36 11.89
C GLU A 152 -6.35 -17.26 12.93
N PHE A 153 -6.02 -17.59 14.18
CA PHE A 153 -5.68 -16.57 15.17
C PHE A 153 -4.51 -15.71 14.69
N ALA A 154 -4.63 -14.41 14.89
CA ALA A 154 -3.65 -13.45 14.43
C ALA A 154 -2.34 -13.59 15.21
N ILE A 155 -1.23 -13.54 14.50
CA ILE A 155 0.11 -13.54 15.08
C ILE A 155 0.57 -12.09 15.13
N GLU A 156 0.75 -11.57 16.32
CA GLU A 156 1.12 -10.17 16.56
C GLU A 156 2.55 -10.06 17.07
N ASP A 157 3.24 -9.01 16.64
CA ASP A 157 4.56 -8.66 17.15
C ASP A 157 4.39 -7.72 18.35
N LYS A 158 4.86 -8.16 19.53
CA LYS A 158 4.84 -7.39 20.77
C LYS A 158 5.47 -6.01 20.61
N ARG A 159 6.52 -5.89 19.77
CA ARG A 159 7.18 -4.60 19.51
C ARG A 159 6.24 -3.66 18.75
N ALA A 160 5.59 -4.18 17.71
CA ALA A 160 4.66 -3.40 16.90
C ALA A 160 3.44 -2.93 17.70
N LEU A 161 2.94 -3.75 18.63
CA LEU A 161 1.87 -3.37 19.56
C LEU A 161 2.29 -2.20 20.46
N LYS A 162 3.44 -2.31 21.13
CA LYS A 162 4.01 -1.22 21.95
C LYS A 162 4.18 0.08 21.15
N TYR A 163 4.71 0.00 19.93
CA TYR A 163 4.85 1.19 19.08
C TYR A 163 3.51 1.81 18.69
N LYS A 164 2.46 0.99 18.51
CA LYS A 164 1.11 1.46 18.19
C LYS A 164 0.46 2.15 19.39
N GLU A 165 0.62 1.61 20.59
CA GLU A 165 0.17 2.18 21.87
C GLU A 165 0.85 3.53 22.13
N MET A 166 2.19 3.57 22.09
CA MET A 166 2.97 4.80 22.23
C MET A 166 2.57 5.89 21.22
N ARG A 167 2.13 5.49 20.02
CA ARG A 167 1.63 6.43 19.02
C ARG A 167 0.22 6.92 19.33
N ARG A 168 -0.66 6.07 19.86
CA ARG A 168 -2.01 6.44 20.31
C ARG A 168 -1.93 7.45 21.45
N GLU A 169 -1.13 7.18 22.47
CA GLU A 169 -0.91 8.09 23.60
C GLU A 169 -0.37 9.45 23.15
N LYS A 170 0.59 9.48 22.22
CA LYS A 170 1.10 10.76 21.67
C LYS A 170 0.03 11.54 20.93
N VAL A 171 -0.89 10.87 20.23
CA VAL A 171 -2.01 11.52 19.55
C VAL A 171 -3.03 12.03 20.56
N GLU A 172 -3.33 11.25 21.59
CA GLU A 172 -4.24 11.63 22.67
C GLU A 172 -3.70 12.82 23.47
N LYS A 173 -2.43 12.79 23.88
CA LYS A 173 -1.76 13.93 24.54
C LYS A 173 -1.78 15.19 23.69
N ARG A 174 -1.59 15.06 22.36
CA ARG A 174 -1.70 16.20 21.43
C ARG A 174 -3.13 16.72 21.30
N LYS A 175 -4.13 15.83 21.32
CA LYS A 175 -5.55 16.23 21.29
C LYS A 175 -5.95 16.92 22.59
N ALA A 176 -5.55 16.38 23.74
CA ALA A 176 -5.78 16.99 25.04
C ALA A 176 -5.12 18.38 25.12
N ALA A 177 -3.84 18.49 24.75
CA ALA A 177 -3.13 19.77 24.71
C ALA A 177 -3.67 20.76 23.66
N ALA A 178 -4.43 20.30 22.66
CA ALA A 178 -5.12 21.18 21.72
C ALA A 178 -6.47 21.67 22.26
N LEU A 179 -7.11 20.89 23.14
CA LEU A 179 -8.35 21.24 23.81
C LEU A 179 -8.11 22.16 25.02
N GLU A 180 -6.99 22.00 25.71
CA GLU A 180 -6.61 22.83 26.87
C GLU A 180 -6.00 24.19 26.50
N LYS A 181 -5.73 24.46 25.21
CA LYS A 181 -5.38 25.82 24.79
C LYS A 181 -6.68 26.64 24.76
N PRO A 182 -6.88 27.60 25.69
CA PRO A 182 -7.99 28.52 25.55
C PRO A 182 -7.84 29.25 24.21
N ALA A 183 -8.95 29.45 23.50
CA ALA A 183 -8.99 30.41 22.41
C ALA A 183 -8.72 31.78 23.03
N THR A 184 -7.46 32.19 23.13
CA THR A 184 -7.16 33.60 23.34
C THR A 184 -7.56 34.31 22.06
N ASP A 185 -8.35 35.38 22.22
CA ASP A 185 -8.99 36.16 21.15
C ASP A 185 -7.99 36.81 20.16
N ASP A 186 -6.69 36.61 20.36
CA ASP A 186 -5.59 37.06 19.48
C ASP A 186 -5.66 36.45 18.07
N ALA A 187 -6.37 35.33 17.87
CA ALA A 187 -6.52 34.71 16.56
C ALA A 187 -7.51 35.44 15.62
N GLN A 188 -8.36 36.33 16.15
CA GLN A 188 -9.25 37.16 15.34
C GLN A 188 -8.60 38.49 14.94
N ALA A 189 -7.75 39.07 15.80
CA ALA A 189 -6.99 40.29 15.50
C ALA A 189 -5.95 40.09 14.36
N GLU A 190 -5.37 38.90 14.22
CA GLU A 190 -4.46 38.54 13.13
C GLU A 190 -5.18 38.35 11.77
N LYS A 191 -6.47 37.98 11.78
CA LYS A 191 -7.24 37.80 10.55
C LYS A 191 -7.80 39.10 9.99
N GLU A 192 -8.13 40.08 10.83
CA GLU A 192 -8.58 41.40 10.36
C GLU A 192 -7.42 42.27 9.84
N LYS A 193 -6.21 42.13 10.39
CA LYS A 193 -5.02 42.86 9.93
C LYS A 193 -4.46 42.40 8.57
N MET A 194 -4.85 41.21 8.08
CA MET A 194 -4.47 40.72 6.75
C MET A 194 -5.44 41.13 5.62
N ALA A 195 -6.56 41.78 5.95
CA ALA A 195 -7.58 42.20 4.97
C ALA A 195 -7.50 43.69 4.57
N ALA A 196 -6.79 44.52 5.33
CA ALA A 196 -6.53 45.92 4.97
C ALA A 196 -5.11 46.05 4.40
N GLY A 197 -5.02 46.22 3.08
CA GLY A 197 -3.75 46.38 2.37
C GLY A 197 -2.95 47.58 2.91
N GLY A 198 -1.77 47.31 3.45
CA GLY A 198 -0.75 48.28 3.79
C GLY A 198 0.62 47.73 3.39
N GLU A 199 1.42 48.57 2.73
CA GLU A 199 2.76 48.25 2.22
C GLU A 199 3.70 47.73 3.33
N PRO A 200 4.65 46.82 3.01
CA PRO A 200 5.54 46.27 4.02
C PRO A 200 6.64 47.28 4.34
N ARG A 201 6.60 47.82 5.57
CA ARG A 201 7.79 48.35 6.24
C ARG A 201 8.59 47.19 6.83
N GLU A 202 9.88 47.17 6.54
CA GLU A 202 10.87 46.29 7.14
C GLU A 202 10.95 46.57 8.66
N ASP A 203 10.73 45.55 9.50
CA ASP A 203 11.69 45.20 10.56
C ASP A 203 11.28 43.96 11.37
N SER A 204 12.30 43.09 11.54
CA SER A 204 12.55 42.04 12.53
C SER A 204 11.41 41.45 13.40
N THR A 205 11.07 40.18 13.15
CA THR A 205 11.26 39.04 14.09
C THR A 205 10.81 37.73 13.44
N ALA A 206 11.77 36.87 13.10
CA ALA A 206 11.54 35.63 12.37
C ALA A 206 10.94 34.53 13.26
N GLU A 207 9.65 34.22 13.07
CA GLU A 207 9.03 32.99 13.58
C GLU A 207 9.66 31.75 12.91
N ILE A 208 10.49 31.02 13.66
CA ILE A 208 11.11 29.78 13.16
C ILE A 208 10.08 28.65 13.12
N LYS A 209 9.33 28.54 12.02
CA LYS A 209 8.56 27.34 11.67
C LYS A 209 9.53 26.15 11.51
N LYS A 210 9.57 25.24 12.50
CA LYS A 210 10.47 24.08 12.51
C LYS A 210 10.17 23.13 11.33
N LYS A 211 10.98 23.22 10.27
CA LYS A 211 10.92 22.37 9.06
C LYS A 211 11.00 20.88 9.39
N SER A 212 10.21 20.05 8.69
CA SER A 212 10.17 18.60 8.91
C SER A 212 11.52 17.94 8.59
N ARG A 213 11.79 16.74 9.16
CA ARG A 213 13.06 16.02 8.94
C ARG A 213 13.42 15.85 7.46
N GLY A 214 12.43 15.64 6.60
CA GLY A 214 12.63 15.53 5.14
C GLY A 214 12.93 16.86 4.46
N GLN A 215 12.36 17.96 4.93
CA GLN A 215 12.67 19.31 4.42
C GLN A 215 14.09 19.72 4.83
N ARG A 216 14.50 19.46 6.08
CA ARG A 216 15.87 19.71 6.55
C ARG A 216 16.91 18.95 5.73
N GLN A 217 16.64 17.69 5.38
CA GLN A 217 17.55 16.89 4.56
C GLN A 217 17.68 17.42 3.12
N ARG A 218 16.58 17.93 2.54
CA ARG A 218 16.59 18.53 1.21
C ARG A 218 17.32 19.87 1.19
N GLU A 219 17.11 20.70 2.21
CA GLU A 219 17.83 21.97 2.35
C GLU A 219 19.32 21.75 2.59
N ARG A 220 19.69 20.79 3.46
CA ARG A 220 21.10 20.46 3.68
C ARG A 220 21.77 20.02 2.37
N ARG A 221 21.11 19.18 1.58
CA ARG A 221 21.61 18.76 0.26
C ARG A 221 21.65 19.89 -0.77
N ARG A 222 20.87 20.95 -0.59
CA ARG A 222 20.89 22.14 -1.47
C ARG A 222 22.06 23.03 -1.08
N GLN A 223 22.19 23.31 0.21
CA GLN A 223 23.34 24.03 0.77
C GLN A 223 24.67 23.35 0.48
N GLU A 224 24.74 22.01 0.55
CA GLU A 224 25.93 21.25 0.16
C GLU A 224 26.28 21.43 -1.33
N ARG A 225 25.28 21.54 -2.24
CA ARG A 225 25.53 21.83 -3.67
C ARG A 225 25.95 23.27 -3.89
N ASP A 226 25.22 24.21 -3.29
CA ASP A 226 25.49 25.63 -3.43
C ASP A 226 26.89 25.99 -2.86
N ALA A 227 27.32 25.30 -1.78
CA ALA A 227 28.67 25.43 -1.23
C ALA A 227 29.74 24.84 -2.18
N MET A 228 29.51 23.67 -2.77
CA MET A 228 30.41 23.09 -3.77
C MET A 228 30.55 24.00 -5.01
N ASP A 229 29.45 24.56 -5.50
CA ASP A 229 29.47 25.49 -6.63
C ASP A 229 30.24 26.79 -6.31
N THR A 230 30.17 27.25 -5.05
CA THR A 230 30.90 28.43 -4.58
C THR A 230 32.41 28.16 -4.43
N GLU A 231 32.78 26.99 -3.89
CA GLU A 231 34.17 26.55 -3.78
C GLU A 231 34.82 26.36 -5.17
N GLU A 232 34.07 25.83 -6.14
CA GLU A 232 34.53 25.72 -7.54
C GLU A 232 34.74 27.10 -8.18
N HIS A 233 33.89 28.08 -7.87
CA HIS A 233 34.03 29.45 -8.35
C HIS A 233 35.22 30.19 -7.71
N GLN A 234 35.54 29.94 -6.43
CA GLN A 234 36.71 30.54 -5.77
C GLN A 234 38.03 29.93 -6.26
N GLN A 235 38.10 28.60 -6.42
CA GLN A 235 39.28 27.95 -7.00
C GLN A 235 39.57 28.40 -8.44
N THR A 236 38.53 28.68 -9.23
CA THR A 236 38.70 29.24 -10.57
C THR A 236 39.08 30.72 -10.57
N GLN A 237 38.84 31.48 -9.51
CA GLN A 237 39.30 32.87 -9.39
C GLN A 237 40.76 32.97 -8.92
N ASP A 238 41.16 32.15 -7.94
CA ASP A 238 42.52 32.18 -7.34
C ASP A 238 43.61 31.52 -8.20
N GLU A 239 43.24 30.82 -9.28
CA GLU A 239 44.21 30.27 -10.22
C GLU A 239 45.01 31.39 -10.94
N PRO A 240 46.37 31.37 -10.89
CA PRO A 240 47.20 32.41 -11.47
C PRO A 240 47.03 32.48 -12.99
N ARG A 241 47.07 33.69 -13.57
CA ARG A 241 46.75 33.93 -14.99
C ARG A 241 47.59 33.08 -15.98
N ALA A 242 48.78 32.63 -15.57
CA ALA A 242 49.66 31.76 -16.34
C ALA A 242 49.14 30.31 -16.46
N THR A 243 48.53 29.74 -15.42
CA THR A 243 47.98 28.38 -15.44
C THR A 243 46.65 28.31 -16.18
N LYS A 244 45.83 29.36 -16.11
CA LYS A 244 44.61 29.52 -16.93
C LYS A 244 44.92 29.54 -18.43
N LYS A 245 45.96 30.30 -18.85
CA LYS A 245 46.43 30.32 -20.24
C LYS A 245 46.95 28.95 -20.70
N ARG A 246 47.78 28.28 -19.90
CA ARG A 246 48.27 26.93 -20.19
C ARG A 246 47.16 25.88 -20.30
N LYS A 247 46.17 25.90 -19.41
CA LYS A 247 44.99 25.01 -19.48
C LYS A 247 44.13 25.29 -20.72
N ALA A 248 43.94 26.56 -21.09
CA ALA A 248 43.23 26.92 -22.32
C ALA A 248 44.00 26.49 -23.59
N GLU A 249 45.33 26.62 -23.60
CA GLU A 249 46.20 26.15 -24.69
C GLU A 249 46.23 24.61 -24.78
N ASP A 250 46.23 23.89 -23.66
CA ASP A 250 46.14 22.43 -23.64
C ASP A 250 44.77 21.92 -24.09
N ILE A 251 43.68 22.62 -23.76
CA ILE A 251 42.34 22.31 -24.29
C ILE A 251 42.27 22.58 -25.80
N ALA A 252 42.87 23.67 -26.29
CA ALA A 252 42.98 23.97 -27.72
C ALA A 252 43.87 22.96 -28.47
N ARG A 253 44.95 22.46 -27.84
CA ARG A 253 45.80 21.37 -28.34
C ARG A 253 45.08 20.03 -28.36
N ARG A 254 44.25 19.73 -27.35
CA ARG A 254 43.41 18.51 -27.33
C ARG A 254 42.30 18.55 -28.37
N ALA A 255 41.70 19.72 -28.62
CA ALA A 255 40.70 19.89 -29.67
C ALA A 255 41.28 19.75 -31.08
N THR A 256 42.52 20.20 -31.30
CA THR A 256 43.26 20.02 -32.57
C THR A 256 43.88 18.62 -32.75
N CYS A 257 44.01 17.83 -31.69
CA CYS A 257 44.48 16.43 -31.74
C CYS A 257 43.37 15.43 -32.17
N TRP A 258 42.08 15.78 -32.05
CA TRP A 258 40.97 14.92 -32.52
C TRP A 258 40.76 14.94 -34.05
N THR A 259 41.44 15.83 -34.79
CA THR A 259 41.34 15.92 -36.26
C THR A 259 42.37 15.07 -37.01
N VAL A 260 43.26 14.33 -36.34
CA VAL A 260 44.20 13.38 -36.99
C VAL A 260 44.24 12.06 -36.21
N TRP A 261 43.30 11.16 -36.47
CA TRP A 261 43.53 9.72 -36.33
C TRP A 261 42.82 8.94 -37.46
N PRO A 262 43.51 8.01 -38.15
CA PRO A 262 43.05 7.42 -39.40
C PRO A 262 42.04 6.30 -39.19
N SER A 263 41.06 6.24 -40.10
CA SER A 263 40.12 5.14 -40.29
C SER A 263 40.84 3.78 -40.31
N ARG A 264 40.74 3.02 -39.22
CA ARG A 264 40.95 1.57 -39.19
C ARG A 264 39.66 0.88 -38.77
N ARG A 265 38.82 0.60 -39.78
CA ARG A 265 37.77 -0.41 -39.69
C ARG A 265 38.42 -1.76 -39.32
N ARG A 266 38.01 -2.37 -38.22
CA ARG A 266 38.16 -3.82 -38.00
C ARG A 266 36.79 -4.48 -38.18
N PRO A 267 36.66 -5.53 -39.02
CA PRO A 267 35.40 -6.19 -39.29
C PRO A 267 34.99 -7.05 -38.09
N MET A 268 33.78 -6.83 -37.56
CA MET A 268 33.18 -7.78 -36.63
C MET A 268 32.68 -9.00 -37.40
N LYS A 269 33.14 -10.16 -36.93
CA LYS A 269 32.86 -11.49 -37.48
C LYS A 269 31.35 -11.78 -37.42
N ARG A 270 30.85 -12.31 -38.52
CA ARG A 270 29.53 -12.94 -38.67
C ARG A 270 29.40 -14.10 -37.68
N ALA A 271 28.34 -14.07 -36.88
CA ALA A 271 27.73 -15.28 -36.34
C ALA A 271 26.35 -15.40 -37.02
N ALA A 272 26.24 -16.35 -37.93
CA ALA A 272 24.97 -16.77 -38.49
C ALA A 272 24.25 -17.61 -37.44
N LEU A 273 23.02 -17.26 -37.10
CA LEU A 273 22.01 -18.20 -36.62
C LEU A 273 20.63 -17.71 -37.08
N LEU A 274 19.92 -18.67 -37.65
CA LEU A 274 18.67 -18.55 -38.38
C LEU A 274 17.55 -17.98 -37.50
N SER A 275 16.78 -17.04 -38.04
CA SER A 275 15.31 -17.12 -37.93
C SER A 275 14.67 -16.32 -39.06
N SER A 276 14.11 -17.08 -39.99
CA SER A 276 13.10 -16.68 -40.96
C SER A 276 11.97 -15.86 -40.33
N SER A 277 11.42 -14.99 -41.19
CA SER A 277 10.03 -14.48 -41.19
C SER A 277 9.88 -13.00 -40.88
N ARG A 278 10.06 -12.23 -41.96
CA ARG A 278 9.70 -10.83 -42.15
C ARG A 278 8.17 -10.71 -42.14
N CYS A 279 7.60 -9.99 -41.18
CA CYS A 279 6.21 -9.58 -41.18
C CYS A 279 6.14 -8.04 -41.31
N THR A 280 5.88 -7.55 -42.51
CA THR A 280 5.42 -6.17 -42.73
C THR A 280 4.26 -6.19 -43.72
N ARG A 281 3.06 -6.04 -43.17
CA ARG A 281 2.02 -5.08 -43.54
C ARG A 281 1.83 -4.79 -45.05
N ARG A 282 0.67 -5.19 -45.59
CA ARG A 282 -0.18 -4.38 -46.48
C ARG A 282 -1.53 -5.07 -46.75
N GLU A 283 -2.62 -4.43 -46.32
CA GLU A 283 -3.94 -4.46 -46.99
C GLU A 283 -3.83 -3.76 -48.38
N PRO A 284 -4.87 -3.67 -49.25
CA PRO A 284 -6.26 -4.16 -49.18
C PRO A 284 -6.70 -4.93 -50.46
N PHE A 285 -7.92 -5.48 -50.51
CA PHE A 285 -8.97 -5.19 -51.52
C PHE A 285 -10.12 -6.23 -51.53
N MET A 286 -11.33 -5.68 -51.55
CA MET A 286 -12.68 -6.20 -51.86
C MET A 286 -12.90 -7.65 -52.33
N ARG A 287 -13.94 -8.28 -51.77
CA ARG A 287 -15.10 -8.72 -52.56
C ARG A 287 -16.37 -8.93 -51.72
N VAL A 288 -17.44 -8.40 -52.29
CA VAL A 288 -18.86 -8.47 -51.97
C VAL A 288 -19.35 -9.91 -52.06
N THR A 289 -20.26 -10.34 -51.17
CA THR A 289 -21.38 -11.24 -51.52
C THR A 289 -22.41 -11.31 -50.38
N THR A 290 -23.56 -10.68 -50.68
CA THR A 290 -24.94 -11.12 -50.42
C THR A 290 -25.43 -11.43 -49.00
N TRP A 291 -26.37 -10.58 -48.58
CA TRP A 291 -27.48 -10.87 -47.67
C TRP A 291 -28.21 -12.19 -47.97
N SER A 292 -28.67 -12.85 -46.90
CA SER A 292 -30.02 -13.43 -46.88
C SER A 292 -30.53 -13.44 -45.44
N CYS A 293 -31.42 -12.49 -45.15
CA CYS A 293 -32.41 -12.62 -44.09
C CYS A 293 -33.25 -13.89 -44.31
N ARG A 294 -33.57 -14.62 -43.26
CA ARG A 294 -34.82 -15.38 -43.24
C ARG A 294 -35.52 -15.15 -41.92
N LEU A 295 -36.58 -14.35 -42.03
CA LEU A 295 -37.59 -14.14 -41.02
C LEU A 295 -38.23 -15.47 -40.62
N SER A 296 -38.52 -15.61 -39.33
CA SER A 296 -39.65 -16.40 -38.83
C SER A 296 -40.92 -15.56 -38.95
N PRO A 297 -42.04 -16.15 -39.35
CA PRO A 297 -43.28 -15.83 -38.64
C PRO A 297 -44.22 -17.02 -38.43
N VAL A 298 -44.90 -16.94 -37.26
CA VAL A 298 -46.30 -17.29 -36.98
C VAL A 298 -46.71 -18.77 -37.01
N GLY A 299 -47.24 -19.19 -35.85
CA GLY A 299 -48.13 -20.32 -35.68
C GLY A 299 -48.91 -20.17 -34.38
N SER A 300 -50.00 -19.41 -34.43
CA SER A 300 -51.12 -19.48 -33.50
C SER A 300 -52.02 -20.64 -33.91
N GLU A 301 -52.50 -21.46 -32.96
CA GLU A 301 -53.91 -21.86 -32.79
C GLU A 301 -54.03 -23.00 -31.76
N ASN A 302 -55.00 -22.78 -30.85
CA ASN A 302 -55.78 -23.70 -29.99
C ASN A 302 -55.07 -24.65 -29.01
#